data_AF-A0A383RBF5-F1
#
_entry.id   AF-A0A383RBF5-F1
#
_cell.length_a   1.000
_cell.length_b   1.000
_cell.length_c   1.000
_cell.angle_alpha   90.00
_cell.angle_beta   90.00
_cell.angle_gamma   90.00
#
_symmetry.space_group_name_H-M   'P 1'
#
loop_
_entity.id
_entity.type
_entity.pdbx_description
1 polymer ?
#
loop_
_entity_poly.entity_id
_entity_poly.type
_entity_poly.pdbx_seq_one_letter_code
_entity_poly.pdbx_strand_id
1 'polypeptide(L)'
;MSKTTKKLGLKTPEFTDEIHQTLQDLSDNFSVLDNVSNDYSDASPLSEKWRHNYIIWNSKPAIGEYVGWVNTREGRAAPHWKPLQSFTNGDYIIPSTDNGHVYQCIQSGNSGVMEPVFPASADKEVQDTRGAMTWERSKLYVKNDVVFPTIDNGRFYVCITEGESGGIEPSWSLTTGTSVYDGNAVWLGYRIAKWKESGISALFRPFGKID
;
A
#
# COMPACT_ATOMS: atom_id res chain seq x y z
N MET A 1 25.89 44.80 6.46
CA MET A 1 25.37 43.58 5.81
C MET A 1 25.31 42.49 6.86
N SER A 2 24.14 41.92 7.11
CA SER A 2 23.98 40.85 8.09
C SER A 2 24.89 39.68 7.74
N LYS A 3 25.63 39.18 8.73
CA LYS A 3 26.50 38.00 8.56
C LYS A 3 25.62 36.75 8.48
N THR A 4 26.07 35.77 7.71
CA THR A 4 25.36 34.49 7.53
C THR A 4 26.30 33.30 7.70
N THR A 5 25.75 32.18 8.15
CA THR A 5 26.49 30.91 8.24
C THR A 5 26.73 30.31 6.85
N LYS A 6 27.83 29.54 6.70
CA LYS A 6 28.24 29.01 5.39
C LYS A 6 27.36 27.87 4.85
N LYS A 7 26.91 26.97 5.72
CA LYS A 7 26.21 25.74 5.30
C LYS A 7 24.74 26.00 4.97
N LEU A 8 24.06 26.71 5.87
CA LEU A 8 22.60 26.86 5.84
C LEU A 8 22.16 28.31 5.59
N GLY A 9 23.11 29.24 5.41
CA GLY A 9 22.79 30.65 5.18
C GLY A 9 22.10 31.35 6.35
N LEU A 10 22.08 30.72 7.53
CA LEU A 10 21.39 31.26 8.71
C LEU A 10 21.92 32.65 9.06
N LYS A 11 21.02 33.59 9.26
CA LYS A 11 21.34 34.95 9.68
C LYS A 11 21.94 34.91 11.08
N THR A 12 22.99 35.69 11.33
CA THR A 12 23.61 35.78 12.66
C THR A 12 23.37 37.19 13.22
N PRO A 13 22.31 37.38 14.03
CA PRO A 13 22.01 38.68 14.62
C PRO A 13 23.15 39.18 15.50
N GLU A 14 23.34 40.50 15.54
CA GLU A 14 24.28 41.19 16.41
C GLU A 14 23.54 42.02 17.47
N PHE A 15 24.20 42.33 18.59
CA PHE A 15 23.58 43.08 19.68
C PHE A 15 23.14 44.50 19.29
N THR A 16 23.64 45.00 18.16
CA THR A 16 23.31 46.30 17.58
C THR A 16 22.08 46.26 16.67
N ASP A 17 21.55 45.07 16.35
CA ASP A 17 20.41 44.93 15.46
C ASP A 17 19.10 45.33 16.15
N GLU A 18 18.13 45.81 15.36
CA GLU A 18 16.81 46.09 15.91
C GLU A 18 16.13 44.80 16.37
N ILE A 19 15.43 44.89 17.51
CA ILE A 19 14.75 43.74 18.13
C ILE A 19 13.76 43.10 17.16
N HIS A 20 12.98 43.91 16.43
CA HIS A 20 12.00 43.40 15.47
C HIS A 20 12.67 42.60 14.33
N GLN A 21 13.73 43.14 13.75
CA GLN A 21 14.47 42.45 12.68
C GLN A 21 15.12 41.16 13.20
N THR A 22 15.67 41.20 14.42
CA THR A 22 16.25 40.01 15.07
C THR A 22 15.23 38.89 15.22
N LEU A 23 14.00 39.20 15.65
CA LEU A 23 12.94 38.20 15.80
C LEU A 23 12.54 37.58 14.45
N GLN A 24 12.42 38.39 13.39
CA GLN A 24 12.15 37.89 12.05
C GLN A 24 13.29 36.99 11.54
N ASP A 25 14.53 37.41 11.74
CA ASP A 25 15.71 36.67 11.31
C ASP A 25 15.83 35.31 12.01
N LEU A 26 15.51 35.25 13.31
CA LEU A 26 15.46 33.99 14.05
C LEU A 26 14.28 33.11 13.59
N SER A 27 13.12 33.68 13.31
CA SER A 27 11.97 32.94 12.77
C SER A 27 12.30 32.28 11.42
N ASP A 28 12.97 33.01 10.52
CA ASP A 28 13.44 32.48 9.25
C ASP A 28 14.46 31.35 9.46
N ASN A 29 15.41 31.56 10.37
CA ASN A 29 16.40 30.53 10.71
C ASN A 29 15.75 29.25 11.24
N PHE A 30 14.75 29.35 12.12
CA PHE A 30 14.05 28.18 12.63
C PHE A 30 13.34 27.42 11.52
N SER A 31 12.73 28.13 10.56
CA SER A 31 12.12 27.52 9.39
C SER A 31 13.15 26.79 8.52
N VAL A 32 14.33 27.38 8.31
CA VAL A 32 15.42 26.72 7.56
C VAL A 32 15.91 25.47 8.30
N LEU A 33 16.14 25.58 9.62
CA LEU A 33 16.61 24.47 10.44
C LEU A 33 15.64 23.29 10.47
N ASP A 34 14.34 23.56 10.58
CA ASP A 34 13.29 22.56 10.54
C ASP A 34 13.28 21.82 9.20
N ASN A 35 13.30 22.57 8.09
CA ASN A 35 13.31 22.03 6.73
C ASN A 35 14.54 21.17 6.37
N VAL A 36 15.67 21.37 7.04
CA VAL A 36 16.91 20.57 6.82
C VAL A 36 17.14 19.53 7.90
N SER A 37 16.28 19.48 8.92
CA SER A 37 16.35 18.47 9.95
C SER A 37 16.08 17.09 9.36
N ASN A 38 16.66 16.06 9.97
CA ASN A 38 16.43 14.69 9.57
C ASN A 38 15.03 14.25 9.98
N ASP A 39 14.29 13.62 9.08
CA ASP A 39 13.05 12.94 9.45
C ASP A 39 13.34 11.57 10.04
N TYR A 40 12.56 11.21 11.04
CA TYR A 40 12.65 9.92 11.73
C TYR A 40 11.33 9.16 11.62
N SER A 41 11.42 7.84 11.51
CA SER A 41 10.26 6.94 11.49
C SER A 41 10.63 5.58 12.07
N ASP A 42 9.65 4.90 12.67
CA ASP A 42 9.79 3.53 13.17
C ASP A 42 9.76 2.49 12.02
N ALA A 43 9.35 2.90 10.81
CA ALA A 43 9.23 2.03 9.64
C ALA A 43 9.39 2.81 8.31
N SER A 44 9.65 2.07 7.23
CA SER A 44 9.61 2.62 5.87
C SER A 44 8.20 3.18 5.56
N PRO A 45 8.09 4.31 4.85
CA PRO A 45 6.81 4.89 4.47
C PRO A 45 5.94 3.94 3.67
N LEU A 46 4.63 4.00 3.94
CA LEU A 46 3.59 3.22 3.26
C LEU A 46 2.47 4.13 2.69
N SER A 47 2.69 5.43 2.66
CA SER A 47 1.74 6.41 2.14
C SER A 47 2.47 7.66 1.66
N GLU A 48 1.73 8.62 1.10
CA GLU A 48 2.25 9.89 0.60
C GLU A 48 3.21 9.80 -0.59
N LYS A 49 3.46 10.97 -1.19
CA LYS A 49 4.39 11.12 -2.29
C LYS A 49 5.76 11.52 -1.75
N TRP A 50 6.80 10.87 -2.25
CA TRP A 50 8.17 11.08 -1.83
C TRP A 50 9.04 11.38 -3.03
N ARG A 51 9.83 12.45 -2.94
CA ARG A 51 10.84 12.80 -3.95
C ARG A 51 11.96 11.77 -3.98
N HIS A 52 12.64 11.68 -5.11
CA HIS A 52 13.88 10.91 -5.21
C HIS A 52 14.93 11.44 -4.20
N ASN A 53 15.79 10.54 -3.69
CA ASN A 53 16.86 10.85 -2.74
C ASN A 53 16.41 11.37 -1.37
N TYR A 54 15.13 11.16 -1.00
CA TYR A 54 14.66 11.41 0.36
C TYR A 54 15.21 10.35 1.31
N ILE A 55 15.66 10.75 2.49
CA ILE A 55 16.18 9.84 3.52
C ILE A 55 15.30 9.96 4.76
N ILE A 56 14.90 8.81 5.31
CA ILE A 56 14.22 8.71 6.59
C ILE A 56 15.08 7.87 7.50
N TRP A 57 15.40 8.42 8.67
CA TRP A 57 16.21 7.74 9.67
C TRP A 57 15.32 6.86 10.54
N ASN A 58 15.82 5.69 10.90
CA ASN A 58 15.13 4.81 11.84
C ASN A 58 15.16 5.44 13.23
N SER A 59 14.01 5.65 13.87
CA SER A 59 13.91 6.14 15.25
C SER A 59 14.30 5.10 16.30
N LYS A 60 14.35 3.82 15.92
CA LYS A 60 14.67 2.69 16.81
C LYS A 60 15.70 1.74 16.18
N PRO A 61 16.91 2.23 15.85
CA PRO A 61 17.95 1.36 15.29
C PRO A 61 18.40 0.33 16.34
N ALA A 62 18.52 -0.92 15.92
CA ALA A 62 18.94 -2.05 16.76
C ALA A 62 19.85 -3.01 15.97
N ILE A 63 20.55 -3.90 16.67
CA ILE A 63 21.32 -4.99 16.03
C ILE A 63 20.36 -5.84 15.19
N GLY A 64 20.71 -6.07 13.93
CA GLY A 64 19.89 -6.74 12.92
C GLY A 64 19.00 -5.80 12.09
N GLU A 65 18.85 -4.54 12.49
CA GLU A 65 18.05 -3.52 11.81
C GLU A 65 18.91 -2.62 10.91
N TYR A 66 18.27 -1.60 10.36
CA TYR A 66 18.89 -0.60 9.48
C TYR A 66 18.87 0.79 10.12
N VAL A 67 19.88 1.59 9.79
CA VAL A 67 19.99 3.00 10.19
C VAL A 67 18.84 3.85 9.60
N GLY A 68 18.31 3.47 8.43
CA GLY A 68 17.18 4.14 7.82
C GLY A 68 16.83 3.62 6.43
N TRP A 69 16.03 4.40 5.71
CA TRP A 69 15.59 4.11 4.35
C TRP A 69 15.84 5.30 3.42
N VAL A 70 16.30 5.02 2.21
CA VAL A 70 16.48 6.01 1.16
C VAL A 70 15.51 5.74 0.02
N ASN A 71 14.81 6.77 -0.44
CA ASN A 71 13.93 6.67 -1.59
C ASN A 71 14.74 6.72 -2.88
N THR A 72 14.79 5.61 -3.61
CA THR A 72 15.49 5.48 -4.88
C THR A 72 14.59 5.71 -6.09
N ARG A 73 13.29 5.95 -5.89
CA ARG A 73 12.35 6.29 -6.98
C ARG A 73 11.30 7.28 -6.50
N GLU A 74 11.19 8.42 -7.17
CA GLU A 74 10.13 9.37 -6.88
C GLU A 74 8.76 8.75 -7.18
N GLY A 75 7.81 8.88 -6.26
CA GLY A 75 6.49 8.28 -6.42
C GLY A 75 5.67 8.28 -5.15
N ARG A 76 4.54 7.57 -5.16
CA ARG A 76 3.71 7.36 -3.97
C ARG A 76 4.11 6.07 -3.27
N ALA A 77 4.38 6.12 -1.96
CA ALA A 77 4.57 4.92 -1.17
C ALA A 77 3.20 4.27 -0.87
N ALA A 78 3.16 2.95 -0.83
CA ALA A 78 1.97 2.19 -0.49
C ALA A 78 2.37 0.83 0.12
N PRO A 79 1.52 0.19 0.93
CA PRO A 79 1.76 -1.18 1.36
C PRO A 79 1.75 -2.16 0.19
N HIS A 80 2.49 -3.27 0.32
CA HIS A 80 2.36 -4.38 -0.61
C HIS A 80 0.96 -4.99 -0.55
N TRP A 81 0.49 -5.46 -1.70
CA TRP A 81 -0.72 -6.27 -1.81
C TRP A 81 -0.64 -7.49 -0.88
N LYS A 82 -1.77 -7.86 -0.27
CA LYS A 82 -1.91 -9.04 0.58
C LYS A 82 -3.19 -9.79 0.21
N PRO A 83 -3.21 -11.13 0.25
CA PRO A 83 -4.39 -11.91 -0.11
C PRO A 83 -5.51 -11.76 0.92
N LEU A 84 -6.77 -11.81 0.46
CA LEU A 84 -7.99 -11.77 1.27
C LEU A 84 -8.09 -10.57 2.25
N GLN A 85 -7.36 -9.50 1.97
CA GLN A 85 -7.36 -8.27 2.77
C GLN A 85 -8.51 -7.37 2.33
N SER A 86 -9.18 -6.73 3.29
CA SER A 86 -10.22 -5.74 3.00
C SER A 86 -9.60 -4.39 2.63
N PHE A 87 -10.15 -3.75 1.59
CA PHE A 87 -9.78 -2.43 1.09
C PHE A 87 -11.00 -1.56 0.86
N THR A 88 -10.81 -0.26 1.05
CA THR A 88 -11.78 0.80 0.82
C THR A 88 -11.39 1.63 -0.40
N ASN A 89 -12.37 2.25 -1.05
CA ASN A 89 -12.14 3.14 -2.16
C ASN A 89 -11.16 4.27 -1.76
N GLY A 90 -10.08 4.43 -2.51
CA GLY A 90 -8.99 5.37 -2.20
C GLY A 90 -7.75 4.73 -1.58
N ASP A 91 -7.82 3.50 -1.09
CA ASP A 91 -6.63 2.79 -0.60
C ASP A 91 -5.61 2.57 -1.72
N TYR A 92 -4.32 2.58 -1.39
CA TYR A 92 -3.25 2.34 -2.34
C TYR A 92 -2.50 1.05 -2.00
N ILE A 93 -2.03 0.36 -3.04
CA ILE A 93 -1.14 -0.80 -2.93
C ILE A 93 -0.02 -0.73 -3.97
N ILE A 94 1.06 -1.46 -3.70
CA ILE A 94 2.05 -1.86 -4.71
C ILE A 94 2.06 -3.39 -4.85
N PRO A 95 2.46 -3.93 -6.02
CA PRO A 95 2.60 -5.37 -6.18
C PRO A 95 3.73 -5.94 -5.31
N SER A 96 3.69 -7.24 -5.07
CA SER A 96 4.68 -7.97 -4.28
C SER A 96 6.05 -7.97 -4.96
N THR A 97 6.06 -8.07 -6.29
CA THR A 97 7.26 -7.82 -7.11
C THR A 97 7.18 -6.42 -7.67
N ASP A 98 8.19 -5.59 -7.37
CA ASP A 98 8.21 -4.20 -7.84
C ASP A 98 8.09 -4.12 -9.37
N ASN A 99 7.00 -3.50 -9.83
CA ASN A 99 6.77 -3.23 -11.25
C ASN A 99 6.89 -1.74 -11.60
N GLY A 100 7.24 -0.89 -10.64
CA GLY A 100 7.35 0.56 -10.84
C GLY A 100 6.08 1.38 -10.61
N HIS A 101 4.93 0.72 -10.43
CA HIS A 101 3.62 1.39 -10.36
C HIS A 101 2.95 1.25 -9.00
N VAL A 102 2.04 2.16 -8.71
CA VAL A 102 1.12 2.13 -7.56
C VAL A 102 -0.31 2.02 -8.06
N TYR A 103 -1.17 1.33 -7.31
CA TYR A 103 -2.55 1.09 -7.69
C TYR A 103 -3.50 1.59 -6.63
N GLN A 104 -4.54 2.29 -7.05
CA GLN A 104 -5.60 2.80 -6.20
C GLN A 104 -6.80 1.87 -6.27
N CYS A 105 -7.37 1.53 -5.11
CA CYS A 105 -8.65 0.86 -5.00
C CYS A 105 -9.75 1.81 -5.48
N ILE A 106 -10.49 1.42 -6.51
CA ILE A 106 -11.63 2.19 -7.06
C ILE A 106 -12.98 1.53 -6.73
N GLN A 107 -12.97 0.34 -6.15
CA GLN A 107 -14.14 -0.38 -5.67
C GLN A 107 -13.80 -1.09 -4.36
N SER A 108 -14.41 -0.66 -3.26
CA SER A 108 -14.25 -1.30 -1.96
C SER A 108 -14.63 -2.78 -2.03
N GLY A 109 -13.80 -3.63 -1.40
CA GLY A 109 -13.92 -5.08 -1.44
C GLY A 109 -12.74 -5.75 -0.78
N ASN A 110 -12.54 -7.03 -1.06
CA ASN A 110 -11.40 -7.80 -0.62
C ASN A 110 -10.52 -8.15 -1.83
N SER A 111 -9.21 -8.21 -1.61
CA SER A 111 -8.29 -8.80 -2.57
C SER A 111 -8.53 -10.31 -2.71
N GLY A 112 -8.16 -10.86 -3.86
CA GLY A 112 -8.27 -12.29 -4.13
C GLY A 112 -7.30 -13.14 -3.31
N VAL A 113 -7.35 -14.44 -3.53
CA VAL A 113 -6.39 -15.41 -2.95
C VAL A 113 -5.01 -15.26 -3.59
N MET A 114 -4.96 -14.87 -4.88
CA MET A 114 -3.74 -14.73 -5.65
C MET A 114 -3.62 -13.33 -6.24
N GLU A 115 -2.42 -12.75 -6.15
CA GLU A 115 -2.16 -11.39 -6.62
C GLU A 115 -2.48 -11.25 -8.11
N PRO A 116 -3.25 -10.23 -8.52
CA PRO A 116 -3.59 -10.03 -9.92
C PRO A 116 -2.35 -9.63 -10.73
N VAL A 117 -2.41 -9.87 -12.04
CA VAL A 117 -1.38 -9.31 -12.95
C VAL A 117 -1.70 -7.84 -13.13
N PHE A 118 -0.97 -7.00 -12.41
CA PHE A 118 -1.20 -5.57 -12.42
C PHE A 118 -0.78 -4.92 -13.75
N PRO A 119 -1.65 -4.12 -14.40
CA PRO A 119 -1.33 -3.48 -15.66
C PRO A 119 -0.36 -2.31 -15.45
N ALA A 120 0.65 -2.19 -16.31
CA ALA A 120 1.62 -1.08 -16.27
C ALA A 120 1.22 0.12 -17.15
N SER A 121 0.17 -0.01 -17.97
CA SER A 121 -0.33 1.11 -18.76
C SER A 121 -1.18 2.04 -17.90
N ALA A 122 -1.02 3.34 -18.14
CA ALA A 122 -1.72 4.38 -17.41
C ALA A 122 -3.24 4.17 -17.40
N ASP A 123 -3.86 4.44 -16.25
CA ASP A 123 -5.31 4.40 -16.02
C ASP A 123 -5.99 3.03 -16.21
N LYS A 124 -5.23 1.95 -16.43
CA LYS A 124 -5.83 0.62 -16.60
C LYS A 124 -6.37 0.08 -15.28
N GLU A 125 -7.52 -0.56 -15.39
CA GLU A 125 -8.20 -1.22 -14.28
C GLU A 125 -7.97 -2.74 -14.31
N VAL A 126 -7.94 -3.35 -13.13
CA VAL A 126 -7.92 -4.80 -12.97
C VAL A 126 -8.80 -5.21 -11.80
N GLN A 127 -9.60 -6.27 -12.00
CA GLN A 127 -10.34 -6.90 -10.92
C GLN A 127 -9.43 -7.90 -10.20
N ASP A 128 -9.55 -7.94 -8.87
CA ASP A 128 -8.71 -8.80 -8.03
C ASP A 128 -9.30 -10.21 -7.93
N THR A 129 -9.28 -10.92 -9.06
CA THR A 129 -10.01 -12.18 -9.24
C THR A 129 -9.16 -13.27 -9.88
N ARG A 130 -7.82 -13.12 -9.83
CA ARG A 130 -6.91 -14.04 -10.50
C ARG A 130 -7.04 -15.45 -9.94
N GLY A 131 -7.20 -16.42 -10.85
CA GLY A 131 -7.37 -17.83 -10.50
C GLY A 131 -8.81 -18.23 -10.19
N ALA A 132 -9.77 -17.30 -10.19
CA ALA A 132 -11.18 -17.62 -10.07
C ALA A 132 -11.72 -18.29 -11.35
N MET A 133 -12.57 -19.29 -11.17
CA MET A 133 -13.27 -19.99 -12.25
C MET A 133 -14.78 -19.92 -12.01
N THR A 134 -15.62 -20.14 -13.03
CA THR A 134 -17.07 -20.30 -12.79
C THR A 134 -17.31 -21.59 -11.99
N TRP A 135 -18.29 -21.55 -11.08
CA TRP A 135 -18.73 -22.71 -10.32
C TRP A 135 -19.22 -23.84 -11.26
N GLU A 136 -18.94 -25.08 -10.89
CA GLU A 136 -19.32 -26.28 -11.62
C GLU A 136 -19.95 -27.31 -10.66
N ARG A 137 -20.98 -28.01 -11.14
CA ARG A 137 -21.69 -29.07 -10.39
C ARG A 137 -20.82 -30.31 -10.19
N SER A 138 -20.99 -31.00 -9.06
CA SER A 138 -20.31 -32.29 -8.77
C SER A 138 -18.80 -32.25 -9.03
N LYS A 139 -18.17 -31.11 -8.72
CA LYS A 139 -16.73 -30.88 -8.89
C LYS A 139 -16.07 -30.92 -7.52
N LEU A 140 -14.97 -31.66 -7.43
CA LEU A 140 -14.11 -31.61 -6.25
C LEU A 140 -13.38 -30.27 -6.22
N TYR A 141 -13.61 -29.51 -5.16
CA TYR A 141 -12.92 -28.26 -4.88
C TYR A 141 -12.02 -28.44 -3.66
N VAL A 142 -10.80 -27.91 -3.75
CA VAL A 142 -9.83 -27.93 -2.66
C VAL A 142 -9.79 -26.57 -1.97
N LYS A 143 -9.21 -26.55 -0.76
CA LYS A 143 -9.07 -25.32 0.01
C LYS A 143 -8.39 -24.23 -0.81
N ASN A 144 -8.94 -23.01 -0.73
CA ASN A 144 -8.54 -21.81 -1.47
C ASN A 144 -8.91 -21.78 -2.97
N ASP A 145 -9.60 -22.79 -3.50
CA ASP A 145 -10.23 -22.64 -4.81
C ASP A 145 -11.20 -21.45 -4.78
N VAL A 146 -11.17 -20.66 -5.86
CA VAL A 146 -11.99 -19.46 -5.99
C VAL A 146 -13.00 -19.68 -7.10
N VAL A 147 -14.27 -19.45 -6.79
CA VAL A 147 -15.35 -19.55 -7.75
C VAL A 147 -16.15 -18.27 -7.90
N PHE A 148 -16.66 -18.08 -9.11
CA PHE A 148 -17.73 -17.16 -9.42
C PHE A 148 -19.06 -17.89 -9.53
N PRO A 149 -20.16 -17.24 -9.15
CA PRO A 149 -21.48 -17.72 -9.52
C PRO A 149 -21.65 -17.82 -11.05
N THR A 150 -22.60 -18.63 -11.51
CA THR A 150 -22.95 -18.70 -12.94
C THR A 150 -23.59 -17.39 -13.43
N ILE A 151 -24.19 -16.62 -12.53
CA ILE A 151 -24.70 -15.26 -12.77
C ILE A 151 -23.92 -14.28 -11.90
N ASP A 152 -23.12 -13.41 -12.52
CA ASP A 152 -22.28 -12.46 -11.79
C ASP A 152 -23.09 -11.62 -10.79
N ASN A 153 -22.57 -11.56 -9.56
CA ASN A 153 -23.12 -10.79 -8.46
C ASN A 153 -22.08 -9.84 -7.84
N GLY A 154 -20.94 -9.63 -8.53
CA GLY A 154 -19.85 -8.77 -8.09
C GLY A 154 -19.02 -9.33 -6.92
N ARG A 155 -19.10 -10.65 -6.69
CA ARG A 155 -18.41 -11.36 -5.60
C ARG A 155 -17.69 -12.59 -6.11
N PHE A 156 -16.66 -12.99 -5.37
CA PHE A 156 -16.02 -14.30 -5.50
C PHE A 156 -16.20 -15.09 -4.20
N TYR A 157 -16.10 -16.41 -4.30
CA TYR A 157 -16.31 -17.32 -3.19
C TYR A 157 -15.09 -18.23 -3.05
N VAL A 158 -14.55 -18.31 -1.85
CA VAL A 158 -13.32 -19.08 -1.56
C VAL A 158 -13.71 -20.35 -0.81
N CYS A 159 -13.22 -21.49 -1.28
CA CYS A 159 -13.41 -22.77 -0.61
C CYS A 159 -12.63 -22.79 0.71
N ILE A 160 -13.34 -22.87 1.84
CA ILE A 160 -12.75 -22.95 3.18
C ILE A 160 -12.74 -24.39 3.72
N THR A 161 -13.63 -25.24 3.21
CA THR A 161 -13.67 -26.69 3.47
C THR A 161 -13.70 -27.42 2.14
N GLU A 162 -12.66 -28.22 1.89
CA GLU A 162 -12.56 -29.09 0.71
C GLU A 162 -13.74 -30.06 0.63
N GLY A 163 -14.24 -30.27 -0.58
CA GLY A 163 -15.34 -31.19 -0.82
C GLY A 163 -15.86 -31.11 -2.25
N GLU A 164 -16.73 -32.05 -2.59
CA GLU A 164 -17.47 -32.02 -3.84
C GLU A 164 -18.65 -31.06 -3.75
N SER A 165 -18.82 -30.20 -4.75
CA SER A 165 -19.98 -29.31 -4.89
C SER A 165 -21.28 -30.07 -5.12
N GLY A 166 -22.41 -29.43 -4.83
CA GLY A 166 -23.73 -29.99 -5.08
C GLY A 166 -24.05 -30.17 -6.56
N GLY A 167 -25.16 -30.88 -6.84
CA GLY A 167 -25.68 -31.03 -8.21
C GLY A 167 -26.35 -29.76 -8.77
N ILE A 168 -26.62 -28.77 -7.91
CA ILE A 168 -27.26 -27.49 -8.22
C ILE A 168 -26.45 -26.40 -7.53
N GLU A 169 -26.27 -25.27 -8.21
CA GLU A 169 -25.53 -24.12 -7.68
C GLU A 169 -26.19 -23.60 -6.38
N PRO A 170 -25.40 -23.32 -5.33
CA PRO A 170 -25.95 -22.83 -4.07
C PRO A 170 -26.51 -21.41 -4.22
N SER A 171 -27.42 -21.03 -3.33
CA SER A 171 -27.82 -19.63 -3.20
C SER A 171 -26.70 -18.84 -2.51
N TRP A 172 -25.99 -18.04 -3.29
CA TRP A 172 -24.82 -17.31 -2.82
C TRP A 172 -25.16 -16.16 -1.88
N SER A 173 -24.53 -16.13 -0.71
CA SER A 173 -24.65 -14.98 0.21
C SER A 173 -24.01 -13.72 -0.41
N LEU A 174 -24.70 -12.59 -0.26
CA LEU A 174 -24.21 -11.27 -0.62
C LEU A 174 -23.57 -10.53 0.56
N THR A 175 -23.34 -11.21 1.67
CA THR A 175 -22.65 -10.66 2.85
C THR A 175 -21.24 -11.22 2.91
N THR A 176 -20.24 -10.32 2.99
CA THR A 176 -18.84 -10.72 3.09
C THR A 176 -18.61 -11.54 4.37
N GLY A 177 -17.85 -12.64 4.29
CA GLY A 177 -17.53 -13.47 5.45
C GLY A 177 -18.65 -14.39 5.93
N THR A 178 -19.73 -14.54 5.16
CA THR A 178 -20.78 -15.55 5.43
C THR A 178 -20.45 -16.87 4.74
N SER A 179 -20.56 -17.97 5.49
CA SER A 179 -20.36 -19.32 4.96
C SER A 179 -21.56 -19.81 4.15
N VAL A 180 -21.30 -20.48 3.03
CA VAL A 180 -22.30 -21.11 2.15
C VAL A 180 -21.95 -22.58 2.00
N TYR A 181 -22.89 -23.46 2.36
CA TYR A 181 -22.74 -24.91 2.20
C TYR A 181 -23.16 -25.33 0.79
N ASP A 182 -22.37 -26.18 0.15
CA ASP A 182 -22.56 -26.62 -1.22
C ASP A 182 -22.08 -28.07 -1.37
N GLY A 183 -22.99 -29.02 -1.15
CA GLY A 183 -22.62 -30.42 -1.01
C GLY A 183 -21.71 -30.62 0.21
N ASN A 184 -20.49 -31.11 -0.03
CA ASN A 184 -19.46 -31.26 1.01
C ASN A 184 -18.50 -30.06 1.07
N ALA A 185 -18.52 -29.19 0.06
CA ALA A 185 -17.71 -27.98 0.05
C ALA A 185 -18.37 -26.88 0.90
N VAL A 186 -17.54 -26.05 1.54
CA VAL A 186 -18.00 -24.83 2.23
C VAL A 186 -17.26 -23.63 1.66
N TRP A 187 -18.01 -22.60 1.32
CA TRP A 187 -17.53 -21.38 0.69
C TRP A 187 -17.62 -20.18 1.61
N LEU A 188 -16.72 -19.21 1.41
CA LEU A 188 -16.77 -17.90 2.06
C LEU A 188 -16.80 -16.80 1.01
N GLY A 189 -17.83 -15.95 1.04
CA GLY A 189 -18.05 -14.91 0.02
C GLY A 189 -17.31 -13.61 0.31
N TYR A 190 -16.80 -12.97 -0.74
CA TYR A 190 -16.08 -11.70 -0.69
C TYR A 190 -16.48 -10.77 -1.82
N ARG A 191 -16.58 -9.47 -1.54
CA ARG A 191 -16.81 -8.46 -2.58
C ARG A 191 -15.51 -8.24 -3.34
N ILE A 192 -15.56 -8.18 -4.66
CA ILE A 192 -14.36 -8.00 -5.49
C ILE A 192 -13.78 -6.60 -5.25
N ALA A 193 -12.50 -6.50 -4.89
CA ALA A 193 -11.75 -5.25 -5.00
C ALA A 193 -11.37 -4.99 -6.46
N LYS A 194 -11.42 -3.73 -6.87
CA LYS A 194 -10.96 -3.31 -8.21
C LYS A 194 -9.87 -2.25 -8.06
N TRP A 195 -8.81 -2.43 -8.81
CA TRP A 195 -7.62 -1.60 -8.79
C TRP A 195 -7.51 -0.79 -10.08
N LYS A 196 -6.99 0.42 -9.98
CA LYS A 196 -6.63 1.26 -11.12
C LYS A 196 -5.18 1.71 -10.97
N GLU A 197 -4.40 1.63 -12.06
CA GLU A 197 -3.06 2.21 -12.11
C GLU A 197 -3.13 3.72 -11.76
N SER A 198 -2.24 4.17 -10.87
CA SER A 198 -2.28 5.51 -10.27
C SER A 198 -0.90 6.16 -10.20
N GLY A 199 -0.04 5.86 -11.18
CA GLY A 199 1.29 6.45 -11.34
C GLY A 199 2.43 5.63 -10.73
N ILE A 200 3.54 6.32 -10.49
CA ILE A 200 4.81 5.72 -10.07
C ILE A 200 4.79 5.41 -8.57
N SER A 201 5.26 4.23 -8.17
CA SER A 201 5.47 3.89 -6.77
C SER A 201 6.81 4.40 -6.25
N ALA A 202 6.82 4.92 -5.02
CA ALA A 202 8.07 5.20 -4.31
C ALA A 202 8.80 3.88 -3.99
N LEU A 203 10.13 3.91 -4.00
CA LEU A 203 10.95 2.73 -3.71
C LEU A 203 11.96 3.06 -2.61
N PHE A 204 11.57 2.80 -1.37
CA PHE A 204 12.46 2.92 -0.22
C PHE A 204 13.35 1.68 -0.10
N ARG A 205 14.67 1.90 -0.08
CA ARG A 205 15.66 0.86 0.17
C ARG A 205 16.27 1.07 1.55
N PRO A 206 16.32 0.04 2.41
CA PRO A 206 16.99 0.15 3.69
C PRO A 206 18.52 0.31 3.48
N PHE A 207 19.18 1.07 4.35
CA PHE A 207 20.63 1.28 4.31
C PHE A 207 21.24 1.26 5.71
N GLY A 208 22.57 1.06 5.77
CA GLY A 208 23.31 1.04 7.04
C GLY A 208 22.84 -0.10 7.94
N LYS A 209 22.99 -1.35 7.49
CA LYS A 209 22.70 -2.52 8.31
C LYS A 209 23.58 -2.49 9.57
N ILE A 210 22.99 -2.78 10.71
CA ILE A 210 23.66 -2.82 12.02
C ILE A 210 23.90 -4.28 12.37
N ASP A 211 25.14 -4.75 12.19
CA ASP A 211 25.55 -6.12 12.54
C ASP A 211 25.97 -6.25 14.01
#